data_AF-A0A955TR17-F1
#
_entry.id   AF-A0A955TR17-F1
#
_cell.length_a   1.000
_cell.length_b   1.000
_cell.length_c   1.000
_cell.angle_alpha   90.00
_cell.angle_beta   90.00
_cell.angle_gamma   90.00
#
_symmetry.space_group_name_H-M   'P 1'
#
loop_
_entity.id
_entity.type
_entity.pdbx_description
1 polymer ?
#
loop_
_entity_poly.entity_id
_entity_poly.type
_entity_poly.pdbx_seq_one_letter_code
_entity_poly.pdbx_strand_id
1 'polypeptide(L)'
;LQPMGEQKWSWNDAREYYSKALTSETKAERDEQWGNTFRALGQIMHLIQDSANPAHVRNDPHLDLSEFIGLLGRLDVDGLHDYMARQTVAAYVGGGEISPDSSLLESGHPDGNPLGNLFDHNIFIGSNPDVTLGSNVGVAEYANANFFSDDTIPFQPLANFPSYSYPSLSELIPANSPFPAGRSYVTLLRLGSPSDPRARVAKYTGNQVLARFGFGSLQYDLIGQLRLDDAVYDAYASHLIPRAVGYSAAVLDYFFRGDLRIQGSGQCYEPGLDATQFWVDFTPAHPSHYQGGQGFTLYFQ
;
A
#
# COMPACT_ATOMS: atom_id res chain seq x y z
N LEU A 1 15.42 14.72 15.62
CA LEU A 1 15.44 13.27 15.93
C LEU A 1 16.68 12.70 15.27
N GLN A 2 17.53 11.97 16.00
CA GLN A 2 18.74 11.39 15.43
C GLN A 2 18.37 10.23 14.49
N PRO A 3 19.14 9.99 13.41
CA PRO A 3 18.89 8.87 12.51
C PRO A 3 18.99 7.54 13.26
N MET A 4 18.10 6.60 12.96
CA MET A 4 18.30 5.20 13.36
C MET A 4 19.30 4.56 12.37
N GLY A 5 20.60 4.64 12.67
CA GLY A 5 21.67 3.96 11.94
C GLY A 5 22.21 4.68 10.68
N GLU A 6 22.86 3.92 9.78
CA GLU A 6 23.42 4.38 8.48
C GLU A 6 22.37 4.56 7.36
N GLN A 7 21.07 4.39 7.64
CA GLN A 7 20.03 4.42 6.61
C GLN A 7 19.81 5.84 6.07
N LYS A 8 19.73 5.99 4.74
CA LYS A 8 19.75 7.29 4.02
C LYS A 8 18.47 7.62 3.24
N TRP A 9 17.42 6.84 3.39
CA TRP A 9 16.24 6.91 2.50
C TRP A 9 14.92 6.97 3.27
N SER A 10 14.95 7.50 4.49
CA SER A 10 13.75 7.69 5.31
C SER A 10 12.91 8.88 4.84
N TRP A 11 11.71 9.04 5.41
CA TRP A 11 10.87 10.23 5.20
C TRP A 11 11.61 11.53 5.55
N ASN A 12 12.38 11.52 6.64
CA ASN A 12 13.13 12.71 7.05
C ASN A 12 14.27 13.02 6.08
N ASP A 13 14.96 12.00 5.56
CA ASP A 13 16.01 12.17 4.56
C ASP A 13 15.42 12.72 3.25
N ALA A 14 14.27 12.19 2.80
CA ALA A 14 13.56 12.70 1.64
C ALA A 14 13.29 14.21 1.76
N ARG A 15 12.82 14.66 2.93
CA ARG A 15 12.55 16.08 3.22
C ARG A 15 13.83 16.92 3.25
N GLU A 16 14.92 16.39 3.81
CA GLU A 16 16.22 17.07 3.81
C GLU A 16 16.78 17.22 2.40
N TYR A 17 16.77 16.14 1.61
CA TYR A 17 17.17 16.16 0.21
C TYR A 17 16.33 17.14 -0.59
N TYR A 18 15.02 17.16 -0.39
CA TYR A 18 14.14 18.09 -1.09
C TYR A 18 14.47 19.54 -0.74
N SER A 19 14.73 19.83 0.54
CA SER A 19 15.16 21.17 0.95
C SER A 19 16.45 21.59 0.26
N LYS A 20 17.46 20.71 0.18
CA LYS A 20 18.73 21.00 -0.51
C LYS A 20 18.55 21.09 -2.03
N ALA A 21 17.67 20.28 -2.60
CA ALA A 21 17.32 20.33 -4.02
C ALA A 21 16.76 21.70 -4.44
N LEU A 22 16.11 22.41 -3.52
CA LEU A 22 15.59 23.76 -3.73
C LEU A 22 16.60 24.87 -3.42
N THR A 23 17.53 24.67 -2.47
CA THR A 23 18.31 25.77 -1.89
C THR A 23 19.81 25.72 -2.15
N SER A 24 20.38 24.59 -2.59
CA SER A 24 21.82 24.47 -2.86
C SER A 24 22.27 25.49 -3.91
N GLU A 25 23.49 26.02 -3.74
CA GLU A 25 24.03 27.12 -4.54
C GLU A 25 24.19 26.70 -6.01
N THR A 26 24.75 25.52 -6.24
CA THR A 26 25.06 25.05 -7.59
C THR A 26 23.92 24.24 -8.18
N LYS A 27 23.75 24.35 -9.51
CA LYS A 27 22.79 23.50 -10.23
C LYS A 27 23.11 22.01 -10.07
N ALA A 28 24.40 21.66 -10.09
CA ALA A 28 24.85 20.27 -9.99
C ALA A 28 24.40 19.63 -8.66
N GLU A 29 24.59 20.33 -7.53
CA GLU A 29 24.12 19.85 -6.23
C GLU A 29 22.60 19.77 -6.18
N ARG A 30 21.88 20.78 -6.69
CA ARG A 30 20.41 20.73 -6.72
C ARG A 30 19.89 19.51 -7.49
N ASP A 31 20.47 19.22 -8.67
CA ASP A 31 20.09 18.06 -9.48
C ASP A 31 20.36 16.73 -8.75
N GLU A 32 21.50 16.61 -8.06
CA GLU A 32 21.82 15.42 -7.26
C GLU A 32 20.79 15.22 -6.14
N GLN A 33 20.44 16.29 -5.43
CA GLN A 33 19.51 16.22 -4.31
C GLN A 33 18.08 15.92 -4.78
N TRP A 34 17.66 16.40 -5.96
CA TRP A 34 16.42 15.95 -6.59
C TRP A 34 16.41 14.44 -6.84
N GLY A 35 17.50 13.89 -7.36
CA GLY A 35 17.65 12.44 -7.52
C GLY A 35 17.51 11.69 -6.21
N ASN A 36 18.11 12.19 -5.14
CA ASN A 36 18.00 11.60 -3.80
C ASN A 36 16.57 11.69 -3.23
N THR A 37 15.87 12.82 -3.42
CA THR A 37 14.46 12.98 -3.02
C THR A 37 13.58 11.90 -3.66
N PHE A 38 13.62 11.76 -4.99
CA PHE A 38 12.76 10.80 -5.68
C PHE A 38 13.14 9.35 -5.37
N ARG A 39 14.43 9.06 -5.15
CA ARG A 39 14.86 7.74 -4.69
C ARG A 39 14.31 7.41 -3.30
N ALA A 40 14.39 8.33 -2.35
CA ALA A 40 13.84 8.13 -1.01
C ALA A 40 12.32 7.91 -1.06
N LEU A 41 11.59 8.74 -1.80
CA LEU A 41 10.14 8.59 -1.98
C LEU A 41 9.78 7.26 -2.65
N GLY A 42 10.54 6.84 -3.65
CA GLY A 42 10.36 5.54 -4.31
C GLY A 42 10.51 4.37 -3.34
N GLN A 43 11.49 4.40 -2.44
CA GLN A 43 11.65 3.36 -1.42
C GLN A 43 10.52 3.34 -0.40
N ILE A 44 10.02 4.51 0.00
CA ILE A 44 8.87 4.62 0.91
C ILE A 44 7.61 4.03 0.25
N MET A 45 7.32 4.40 -1.00
CA MET A 45 6.19 3.86 -1.76
C MET A 45 6.32 2.35 -1.98
N HIS A 46 7.53 1.85 -2.20
CA HIS A 46 7.77 0.40 -2.32
C HIS A 46 7.35 -0.35 -1.05
N LEU A 47 7.68 0.17 0.14
CA LEU A 47 7.22 -0.45 1.39
C LEU A 47 5.69 -0.42 1.55
N ILE A 48 5.02 0.64 1.08
CA ILE A 48 3.54 0.70 1.05
C ILE A 48 2.98 -0.39 0.14
N GLN A 49 3.61 -0.61 -1.02
CA GLN A 49 3.21 -1.65 -1.97
C GLN A 49 3.41 -3.04 -1.39
N ASP A 50 4.53 -3.30 -0.72
CA ASP A 50 4.77 -4.55 0.02
C ASP A 50 3.72 -4.74 1.12
N SER A 51 3.30 -3.66 1.79
CA SER A 51 2.26 -3.70 2.82
C SER A 51 0.85 -3.94 2.25
N ALA A 52 0.66 -3.85 0.93
CA ALA A 52 -0.56 -4.29 0.27
C ALA A 52 -0.54 -5.78 -0.06
N ASN A 53 0.56 -6.50 0.19
CA ASN A 53 0.67 -7.92 -0.10
C ASN A 53 0.35 -8.77 1.15
N PRO A 54 -0.66 -9.67 1.08
CA PRO A 54 -1.03 -10.52 2.21
C PRO A 54 0.13 -11.37 2.74
N ALA A 55 1.02 -11.86 1.86
CA ALA A 55 2.18 -12.66 2.28
C ALA A 55 3.12 -11.86 3.18
N HIS A 56 3.45 -10.63 2.78
CA HIS A 56 4.37 -9.77 3.53
C HIS A 56 3.78 -9.34 4.89
N VAL A 57 2.51 -8.92 4.94
CA VAL A 57 1.88 -8.47 6.20
C VAL A 57 1.49 -9.60 7.13
N ARG A 58 1.50 -10.84 6.64
CA ARG A 58 1.26 -12.05 7.43
C ARG A 58 2.54 -12.81 7.75
N ASN A 59 3.71 -12.18 7.54
CA ASN A 59 5.02 -12.80 7.72
C ASN A 59 5.09 -14.20 7.13
N ASP A 60 4.49 -14.37 5.94
CA ASP A 60 4.42 -15.63 5.24
C ASP A 60 5.80 -15.96 4.65
N PRO A 61 6.50 -17.01 5.13
CA PRO A 61 7.88 -17.22 4.73
C PRO A 61 7.98 -17.85 3.35
N HIS A 62 8.28 -17.05 2.34
CA HIS A 62 8.54 -17.51 0.98
C HIS A 62 10.01 -17.27 0.57
N LEU A 63 10.72 -18.33 0.18
CA LEU A 63 12.12 -18.26 -0.26
C LEU A 63 12.22 -18.20 -1.78
N ASP A 64 12.33 -16.99 -2.33
CA ASP A 64 12.73 -16.83 -3.73
C ASP A 64 14.24 -17.07 -3.88
N LEU A 65 14.59 -18.34 -4.11
CA LEU A 65 15.97 -18.78 -4.39
C LEU A 65 16.34 -18.67 -5.86
N SER A 66 15.53 -18.01 -6.70
CA SER A 66 15.77 -17.91 -8.14
C SER A 66 17.07 -17.18 -8.49
N GLU A 67 17.46 -16.15 -7.71
CA GLU A 67 18.75 -15.48 -7.88
C GLU A 67 19.95 -16.33 -7.41
N PHE A 68 19.74 -17.28 -6.48
CA PHE A 68 20.83 -18.03 -5.84
C PHE A 68 21.08 -19.42 -6.46
N ILE A 69 20.05 -20.08 -6.99
CA ILE A 69 20.12 -21.49 -7.42
C ILE A 69 19.46 -21.67 -8.79
N GLY A 70 20.01 -21.05 -9.82
CA GLY A 70 19.56 -21.12 -11.22
C GLY A 70 19.45 -22.52 -11.87
N LEU A 71 19.47 -23.60 -11.09
CA LEU A 71 19.36 -24.99 -11.54
C LEU A 71 18.20 -25.80 -10.91
N LEU A 72 17.49 -25.29 -9.87
CA LEU A 72 16.45 -26.08 -9.15
C LEU A 72 15.01 -25.57 -9.27
N GLY A 73 14.77 -24.43 -9.93
CA GLY A 73 13.41 -23.88 -10.06
C GLY A 73 12.86 -23.30 -8.75
N ARG A 74 11.72 -22.61 -8.86
CA ARG A 74 11.03 -21.87 -7.78
C ARG A 74 10.64 -22.83 -6.65
N LEU A 75 11.30 -22.72 -5.50
CA LEU A 75 11.09 -23.60 -4.34
C LEU A 75 9.86 -23.21 -3.53
N ASP A 76 9.65 -21.91 -3.33
CA ASP A 76 8.45 -21.33 -2.73
C ASP A 76 8.38 -19.86 -3.12
N VAL A 77 7.30 -19.47 -3.80
CA VAL A 77 7.13 -18.11 -4.36
C VAL A 77 5.84 -17.54 -3.82
N ASP A 78 5.90 -16.30 -3.33
CA ASP A 78 4.72 -15.50 -3.07
C ASP A 78 3.80 -15.52 -4.31
N GLY A 79 2.65 -16.18 -4.17
CA GLY A 79 1.79 -16.43 -5.30
C GLY A 79 1.10 -15.18 -5.85
N LEU A 80 0.86 -14.16 -5.02
CA LEU A 80 0.35 -12.88 -5.52
C LEU A 80 1.43 -12.17 -6.33
N HIS A 81 2.67 -12.16 -5.85
CA HIS A 81 3.79 -11.60 -6.58
C HIS A 81 4.03 -12.33 -7.91
N ASP A 82 4.03 -13.67 -7.92
CA ASP A 82 4.19 -14.45 -9.17
C ASP A 82 3.03 -14.26 -10.15
N TYR A 83 1.81 -14.15 -9.63
CA TYR A 83 0.66 -13.80 -10.45
C TYR A 83 0.86 -12.43 -11.09
N MET A 84 1.22 -11.41 -10.31
CA MET A 84 1.40 -10.04 -10.79
C MET A 84 2.60 -9.87 -11.74
N ALA A 85 3.64 -10.70 -11.64
CA ALA A 85 4.74 -10.72 -12.59
C ALA A 85 4.32 -11.05 -14.04
N ARG A 86 3.13 -11.65 -14.22
CA ARG A 86 2.52 -11.97 -15.52
C ARG A 86 1.46 -10.97 -15.97
N GLN A 87 1.15 -9.97 -15.14
CA GLN A 87 0.10 -8.98 -15.40
C GLN A 87 0.66 -7.58 -15.66
N THR A 88 -0.24 -6.65 -15.97
CA THR A 88 0.07 -5.21 -16.00
C THR A 88 -0.74 -4.50 -14.93
N VAL A 89 -0.14 -3.54 -14.23
CA VAL A 89 -0.83 -2.71 -13.22
C VAL A 89 -2.06 -2.01 -13.83
N ALA A 90 -1.94 -1.58 -15.10
CA ALA A 90 -3.01 -0.94 -15.88
C ALA A 90 -4.30 -1.77 -15.95
N ALA A 91 -4.21 -3.11 -15.89
CA ALA A 91 -5.38 -3.99 -15.90
C ALA A 91 -6.29 -3.83 -14.67
N TYR A 92 -5.72 -3.38 -13.55
CA TYR A 92 -6.42 -3.27 -12.26
C TYR A 92 -6.83 -1.84 -11.90
N VAL A 93 -6.13 -0.82 -12.41
CA VAL A 93 -6.42 0.59 -12.11
C VAL A 93 -7.39 1.26 -13.09
N GLY A 94 -7.90 0.54 -14.09
CA GLY A 94 -8.83 1.08 -15.09
C GLY A 94 -10.17 1.61 -14.51
N GLY A 95 -10.52 1.20 -13.29
CA GLY A 95 -11.67 1.71 -12.54
C GLY A 95 -11.36 2.89 -11.60
N GLY A 96 -10.11 3.37 -11.60
CA GLY A 96 -9.58 4.35 -10.64
C GLY A 96 -8.75 3.69 -9.54
N GLU A 97 -7.89 4.49 -8.92
CA GLU A 97 -7.19 4.13 -7.69
C GLU A 97 -8.10 4.25 -6.46
N ILE A 98 -7.73 3.57 -5.38
CA ILE A 98 -8.42 3.66 -4.09
C ILE A 98 -7.50 4.41 -3.14
N SER A 99 -7.76 5.70 -2.97
CA SER A 99 -6.97 6.56 -2.10
C SER A 99 -7.31 6.35 -0.61
N PRO A 100 -6.34 6.53 0.29
CA PRO A 100 -6.60 6.64 1.72
C PRO A 100 -7.44 7.88 2.04
N ASP A 101 -8.09 7.87 3.20
CA ASP A 101 -8.59 9.11 3.78
C ASP A 101 -7.42 10.06 4.06
N SER A 102 -7.51 11.31 3.58
CA SER A 102 -6.44 12.30 3.77
C SER A 102 -6.14 12.57 5.24
N SER A 103 -7.11 12.35 6.14
CA SER A 103 -6.91 12.52 7.58
C SER A 103 -5.85 11.58 8.17
N LEU A 104 -5.55 10.45 7.53
CA LEU A 104 -4.45 9.55 7.94
C LEU A 104 -3.10 10.28 7.98
N LEU A 105 -2.90 11.24 7.09
CA LEU A 105 -1.66 12.00 6.94
C LEU A 105 -1.63 13.29 7.78
N GLU A 106 -2.78 13.69 8.30
CA GLU A 106 -2.94 14.86 9.16
C GLU A 106 -3.01 14.48 10.65
N SER A 107 -3.34 13.22 10.96
CA SER A 107 -3.31 12.69 12.31
C SER A 107 -1.88 12.29 12.72
N GLY A 108 -1.55 12.47 14.00
CA GLY A 108 -0.27 12.00 14.52
C GLY A 108 -0.26 10.48 14.64
N HIS A 109 0.78 9.83 14.10
CA HIS A 109 1.09 8.42 14.39
C HIS A 109 1.96 8.33 15.67
N PRO A 110 1.85 7.29 16.51
CA PRO A 110 2.67 7.11 17.72
C PRO A 110 4.18 7.28 17.50
N ASP A 111 4.68 6.89 16.33
CA ASP A 111 6.10 7.00 15.96
C ASP A 111 6.52 8.40 15.49
N GLY A 112 5.61 9.38 15.49
CA GLY A 112 5.87 10.75 15.07
C GLY A 112 6.05 10.96 13.57
N ASN A 113 5.86 9.92 12.75
CA ASN A 113 5.89 9.99 11.29
C ASN A 113 4.45 9.97 10.74
N PRO A 114 3.99 11.01 10.00
CA PRO A 114 2.64 11.07 9.46
C PRO A 114 2.32 9.91 8.50
N LEU A 115 3.34 9.29 7.90
CA LEU A 115 3.13 8.17 7.00
C LEU A 115 2.77 6.87 7.72
N GLY A 116 3.03 6.75 9.03
CA GLY A 116 2.78 5.50 9.77
C GLY A 116 1.34 5.00 9.62
N ASN A 117 0.38 5.93 9.67
CA ASN A 117 -1.05 5.64 9.50
C ASN A 117 -1.41 5.08 8.10
N LEU A 118 -0.58 5.33 7.06
CA LEU A 118 -0.79 4.71 5.76
C LEU A 118 -0.47 3.20 5.78
N PHE A 119 0.45 2.79 6.63
CA PHE A 119 0.80 1.38 6.83
C PHE A 119 -0.16 0.72 7.80
N ASP A 120 -0.26 1.29 9.00
CA ASP A 120 -1.00 0.79 10.14
C ASP A 120 -1.60 1.96 10.92
N HIS A 121 -2.93 2.09 10.87
CA HIS A 121 -3.66 3.12 11.60
C HIS A 121 -4.04 2.66 13.03
N ASN A 122 -3.63 1.45 13.45
CA ASN A 122 -3.90 0.86 14.76
C ASN A 122 -5.40 0.77 15.10
N ILE A 123 -6.25 0.50 14.11
CA ILE A 123 -7.70 0.33 14.29
C ILE A 123 -8.13 -1.15 14.26
N PHE A 124 -7.37 -2.00 13.57
CA PHE A 124 -7.59 -3.43 13.52
C PHE A 124 -6.85 -4.14 14.66
N ILE A 125 -7.60 -4.58 15.67
CA ILE A 125 -7.08 -5.24 16.87
C ILE A 125 -7.16 -6.77 16.79
N GLY A 126 -7.27 -7.33 15.59
CA GLY A 126 -7.35 -8.77 15.35
C GLY A 126 -8.72 -9.42 15.66
N SER A 127 -9.68 -8.66 16.20
CA SER A 127 -11.03 -9.17 16.52
C SER A 127 -12.17 -8.45 15.77
N ASN A 128 -11.87 -7.36 15.06
CA ASN A 128 -12.83 -6.42 14.48
C ASN A 128 -12.57 -6.14 12.98
N PRO A 129 -12.55 -7.15 12.09
CA PRO A 129 -12.10 -7.00 10.71
C PRO A 129 -12.90 -5.96 9.90
N ASP A 130 -14.17 -5.71 10.25
CA ASP A 130 -15.04 -4.77 9.52
C ASP A 130 -14.54 -3.32 9.55
N VAL A 131 -13.72 -2.94 10.55
CA VAL A 131 -13.12 -1.60 10.60
C VAL A 131 -12.17 -1.33 9.43
N THR A 132 -11.67 -2.39 8.80
CA THR A 132 -10.70 -2.28 7.71
C THR A 132 -11.35 -1.94 6.36
N LEU A 133 -12.67 -1.97 6.26
CA LEU A 133 -13.37 -1.80 4.99
C LEU A 133 -13.51 -0.32 4.56
N GLY A 134 -13.27 0.61 5.49
CA GLY A 134 -13.29 2.05 5.22
C GLY A 134 -12.07 2.56 4.47
N SER A 135 -12.03 3.86 4.20
CA SER A 135 -10.86 4.58 3.65
C SER A 135 -9.86 5.01 4.73
N ASN A 136 -10.28 5.04 5.99
CA ASN A 136 -9.48 5.51 7.12
C ASN A 136 -8.76 4.34 7.82
N VAL A 137 -8.02 3.54 7.05
CA VAL A 137 -7.36 2.30 7.47
C VAL A 137 -5.93 2.25 6.92
N GLY A 138 -5.00 1.64 7.65
CA GLY A 138 -3.68 1.30 7.11
C GLY A 138 -3.77 0.20 6.05
N VAL A 139 -2.94 0.26 5.01
CA VAL A 139 -2.97 -0.74 3.93
C VAL A 139 -2.63 -2.15 4.44
N ALA A 140 -1.77 -2.25 5.46
CA ALA A 140 -1.41 -3.53 6.05
C ALA A 140 -2.56 -4.15 6.85
N GLU A 141 -3.32 -3.34 7.57
CA GLU A 141 -4.51 -3.78 8.31
C GLU A 141 -5.56 -4.33 7.34
N TYR A 142 -5.80 -3.62 6.23
CA TYR A 142 -6.72 -4.07 5.18
C TYR A 142 -6.26 -5.40 4.56
N ALA A 143 -5.00 -5.50 4.16
CA ALA A 143 -4.47 -6.72 3.55
C ALA A 143 -4.52 -7.91 4.54
N ASN A 144 -4.10 -7.71 5.79
CA ASN A 144 -4.04 -8.75 6.81
C ASN A 144 -5.42 -9.29 7.19
N ALA A 145 -6.42 -8.41 7.40
CA ALA A 145 -7.75 -8.81 7.87
C ALA A 145 -8.63 -9.50 6.82
N ASN A 146 -8.33 -9.30 5.52
CA ASN A 146 -9.25 -9.65 4.44
C ASN A 146 -8.76 -10.77 3.51
N PHE A 147 -7.47 -11.08 3.50
CA PHE A 147 -6.89 -12.02 2.56
C PHE A 147 -6.02 -13.05 3.28
N PHE A 148 -6.11 -14.31 2.85
CA PHE A 148 -5.14 -15.33 3.22
C PHE A 148 -3.84 -15.14 2.45
N SER A 149 -2.73 -15.63 3.00
CA SER A 149 -1.51 -15.93 2.24
C SER A 149 -1.29 -17.45 2.22
N ASP A 150 -0.43 -17.94 1.35
CA ASP A 150 -0.34 -19.37 0.99
C ASP A 150 -0.11 -20.30 2.19
N ASP A 151 0.84 -19.98 3.07
CA ASP A 151 1.17 -20.83 4.23
C ASP A 151 0.46 -20.42 5.52
N THR A 152 -0.33 -19.34 5.50
CA THR A 152 -1.08 -18.85 6.67
C THR A 152 -2.57 -19.17 6.60
N ILE A 153 -2.98 -19.98 5.63
CA ILE A 153 -4.32 -20.58 5.58
C ILE A 153 -4.50 -21.48 6.83
N PRO A 154 -5.63 -21.38 7.55
CA PRO A 154 -5.90 -22.25 8.69
C PRO A 154 -5.81 -23.75 8.34
N PHE A 155 -5.24 -24.54 9.26
CA PHE A 155 -5.10 -26.00 9.16
C PHE A 155 -4.14 -26.50 8.06
N GLN A 156 -3.19 -25.68 7.63
CA GLN A 156 -2.05 -26.17 6.84
C GLN A 156 -1.16 -27.11 7.69
N PRO A 157 -0.56 -28.15 7.08
CA PRO A 157 0.17 -29.20 7.79
C PRO A 157 1.52 -28.75 8.40
N LEU A 158 1.98 -27.52 8.13
CA LEU A 158 3.23 -26.99 8.66
C LEU A 158 2.98 -26.23 9.98
N ALA A 159 3.47 -26.82 11.08
CA ALA A 159 2.98 -26.58 12.43
C ALA A 159 3.50 -25.32 13.17
N ASN A 160 4.15 -24.35 12.52
CA ASN A 160 4.85 -23.25 13.22
C ASN A 160 4.65 -21.85 12.63
N PHE A 161 3.66 -21.63 11.77
CA PHE A 161 3.39 -20.29 11.24
C PHE A 161 2.45 -19.49 12.16
N PRO A 162 2.54 -18.14 12.15
CA PRO A 162 1.61 -17.30 12.87
C PRO A 162 0.17 -17.62 12.46
N SER A 163 -0.68 -17.87 13.46
CA SER A 163 -2.12 -18.04 13.22
C SER A 163 -2.79 -16.68 13.31
N TYR A 164 -3.56 -16.33 12.29
CA TYR A 164 -4.32 -15.09 12.23
C TYR A 164 -5.81 -15.38 12.44
N SER A 165 -6.45 -14.55 13.28
CA SER A 165 -7.88 -14.68 13.57
C SER A 165 -8.77 -14.46 12.35
N TYR A 166 -8.29 -13.68 11.38
CA TYR A 166 -9.01 -13.36 10.14
C TYR A 166 -8.08 -13.44 8.92
N PRO A 167 -8.63 -13.73 7.72
CA PRO A 167 -9.96 -14.30 7.54
C PRO A 167 -10.12 -15.65 8.26
N SER A 168 -11.30 -15.94 8.78
CA SER A 168 -11.58 -17.18 9.52
C SER A 168 -12.38 -18.16 8.67
N LEU A 169 -12.30 -19.46 8.97
CA LEU A 169 -13.11 -20.44 8.23
C LEU A 169 -14.63 -20.27 8.46
N SER A 170 -15.04 -19.69 9.59
CA SER A 170 -16.46 -19.55 9.94
C SER A 170 -17.20 -18.47 9.15
N GLU A 171 -16.48 -17.54 8.53
CA GLU A 171 -17.08 -16.49 7.69
C GLU A 171 -17.08 -16.81 6.20
N LEU A 172 -16.37 -17.87 5.80
CA LEU A 172 -16.30 -18.28 4.41
C LEU A 172 -17.64 -18.83 3.95
N ILE A 173 -18.15 -18.28 2.87
CA ILE A 173 -19.34 -18.78 2.18
C ILE A 173 -19.00 -19.17 0.75
N PRO A 174 -19.77 -20.07 0.12
CA PRO A 174 -19.57 -20.41 -1.28
C PRO A 174 -19.68 -19.18 -2.18
N ALA A 175 -18.71 -19.01 -3.08
CA ALA A 175 -18.84 -18.06 -4.18
C ALA A 175 -19.71 -18.70 -5.28
N ASN A 176 -20.75 -17.99 -5.71
CA ASN A 176 -21.58 -18.40 -6.84
C ASN A 176 -20.76 -18.22 -8.11
N SER A 177 -20.62 -19.28 -8.91
CA SER A 177 -19.99 -19.12 -10.22
C SER A 177 -20.50 -20.10 -11.28
N PRO A 178 -20.63 -19.65 -12.54
CA PRO A 178 -21.05 -20.46 -13.67
C PRO A 178 -19.89 -21.27 -14.28
N PHE A 179 -19.05 -21.90 -13.45
CA PHE A 179 -17.86 -22.61 -13.93
C PHE A 179 -18.07 -24.12 -14.11
N PRO A 180 -17.30 -24.77 -15.01
CA PRO A 180 -17.39 -26.21 -15.21
C PRO A 180 -17.21 -26.95 -13.89
N ALA A 181 -17.96 -28.04 -13.74
CA ALA A 181 -17.95 -28.90 -12.56
C ALA A 181 -16.52 -29.18 -12.08
N GLY A 182 -16.20 -28.79 -10.84
CA GLY A 182 -14.89 -29.09 -10.21
C GLY A 182 -14.08 -27.89 -9.70
N ARG A 183 -14.56 -26.64 -9.78
CA ARG A 183 -13.89 -25.48 -9.16
C ARG A 183 -14.83 -24.78 -8.17
N SER A 184 -14.72 -25.14 -6.89
CA SER A 184 -15.50 -24.53 -5.80
C SER A 184 -14.67 -23.46 -5.12
N TYR A 185 -15.11 -22.20 -5.21
CA TYR A 185 -14.48 -21.06 -4.56
C TYR A 185 -15.28 -20.62 -3.33
N VAL A 186 -14.61 -19.95 -2.40
CA VAL A 186 -15.21 -19.28 -1.26
C VAL A 186 -14.94 -17.79 -1.32
N THR A 187 -15.82 -17.03 -0.68
CA THR A 187 -15.77 -15.57 -0.59
C THR A 187 -15.99 -15.12 0.85
N LEU A 188 -15.69 -13.85 1.09
CA LEU A 188 -16.14 -13.10 2.26
C LEU A 188 -17.22 -12.11 1.85
N LEU A 189 -18.34 -12.05 2.59
CA LEU A 189 -19.41 -11.09 2.30
C LEU A 189 -18.93 -9.64 2.37
N ARG A 190 -17.95 -9.37 3.24
CA ARG A 190 -17.37 -8.02 3.38
C ARG A 190 -16.54 -7.57 2.18
N LEU A 191 -16.06 -8.49 1.34
CA LEU A 191 -15.36 -8.17 0.09
C LEU A 191 -16.29 -8.10 -1.12
N GLY A 192 -17.54 -8.54 -0.98
CA GLY A 192 -18.55 -8.43 -2.03
C GLY A 192 -19.59 -9.55 -1.99
N SER A 193 -20.48 -9.49 -2.99
CA SER A 193 -21.50 -10.53 -3.19
C SER A 193 -20.86 -11.87 -3.56
N PRO A 194 -21.44 -13.02 -3.17
CA PRO A 194 -21.06 -14.33 -3.67
C PRO A 194 -21.00 -14.46 -5.19
N SER A 195 -21.79 -13.66 -5.90
CA SER A 195 -21.79 -13.64 -7.37
C SER A 195 -20.67 -12.81 -7.99
N ASP A 196 -19.92 -12.03 -7.21
CA ASP A 196 -18.83 -11.19 -7.70
C ASP A 196 -17.53 -12.01 -7.78
N PRO A 197 -16.96 -12.23 -8.98
CA PRO A 197 -15.65 -12.87 -9.14
C PRO A 197 -14.52 -12.26 -8.32
N ARG A 198 -14.62 -10.96 -8.00
CA ARG A 198 -13.60 -10.20 -7.28
C ARG A 198 -13.63 -10.41 -5.77
N ALA A 199 -14.65 -11.05 -5.23
CA ALA A 199 -14.76 -11.29 -3.78
C ALA A 199 -14.11 -12.63 -3.36
N ARG A 200 -13.56 -13.41 -4.30
CA ARG A 200 -12.97 -14.73 -4.01
C ARG A 200 -11.79 -14.63 -3.05
N VAL A 201 -11.80 -15.51 -2.06
CA VAL A 201 -10.76 -15.55 -1.02
C VAL A 201 -9.97 -16.85 -0.99
N ALA A 202 -10.55 -17.97 -1.42
CA ALA A 202 -9.83 -19.22 -1.58
C ALA A 202 -10.59 -20.19 -2.48
N LYS A 203 -9.92 -21.29 -2.85
CA LYS A 203 -10.47 -22.42 -3.59
C LYS A 203 -10.40 -23.70 -2.77
N TYR A 204 -11.42 -24.53 -2.87
CA TYR A 204 -11.39 -25.91 -2.36
C TYR A 204 -10.63 -26.84 -3.32
N THR A 205 -9.73 -27.66 -2.78
CA THR A 205 -8.91 -28.62 -3.54
C THR A 205 -9.51 -30.02 -3.67
N GLY A 206 -10.47 -30.37 -2.82
CA GLY A 206 -11.13 -31.67 -2.85
C GLY A 206 -12.30 -31.72 -3.84
N ASN A 207 -12.68 -32.94 -4.27
CA ASN A 207 -13.89 -33.22 -5.06
C ASN A 207 -15.23 -32.99 -4.29
N GLN A 208 -15.30 -31.92 -3.50
CA GLN A 208 -16.21 -31.77 -2.37
C GLN A 208 -17.33 -30.75 -2.59
N VAL A 209 -18.09 -30.92 -3.67
CA VAL A 209 -19.52 -30.54 -3.64
C VAL A 209 -20.35 -31.64 -2.95
N LEU A 210 -19.77 -32.83 -2.68
CA LEU A 210 -20.52 -34.04 -2.29
C LEU A 210 -20.44 -34.47 -0.80
N ALA A 211 -19.46 -34.10 0.04
CA ALA A 211 -19.41 -34.55 1.45
C ALA A 211 -19.75 -33.49 2.51
N ARG A 212 -20.10 -32.24 2.15
CA ARG A 212 -20.76 -31.33 3.11
C ARG A 212 -22.22 -31.71 3.39
N PHE A 213 -22.78 -32.69 2.65
CA PHE A 213 -24.17 -33.17 2.79
C PHE A 213 -24.33 -34.67 3.11
N GLY A 214 -23.25 -35.41 3.41
CA GLY A 214 -23.42 -36.83 3.74
C GLY A 214 -22.17 -37.48 4.29
N PHE A 215 -22.35 -38.22 5.38
CA PHE A 215 -21.44 -39.20 6.00
C PHE A 215 -20.51 -38.66 7.09
N GLY A 216 -20.85 -39.08 8.32
CA GLY A 216 -20.00 -38.97 9.49
C GLY A 216 -18.87 -40.00 9.46
N SER A 217 -17.76 -39.61 10.10
CA SER A 217 -16.66 -40.47 10.57
C SER A 217 -15.87 -41.27 9.52
N LEU A 218 -14.91 -40.63 8.84
CA LEU A 218 -13.63 -41.25 8.45
C LEU A 218 -12.50 -40.20 8.45
N GLN A 219 -11.35 -40.60 8.98
CA GLN A 219 -10.15 -39.80 9.25
C GLN A 219 -9.23 -39.74 8.00
N TYR A 220 -9.77 -39.25 6.89
CA TYR A 220 -9.05 -38.90 5.66
C TYR A 220 -9.36 -37.46 5.30
N ASP A 221 -8.45 -36.77 4.60
CA ASP A 221 -8.61 -35.40 4.08
C ASP A 221 -9.75 -35.31 3.05
N LEU A 222 -10.98 -35.45 3.55
CA LEU A 222 -12.25 -35.39 2.85
C LEU A 222 -12.84 -33.98 2.93
N ILE A 223 -12.20 -33.04 3.63
CA ILE A 223 -12.58 -31.63 3.64
C ILE A 223 -11.51 -30.96 2.80
N GLY A 224 -11.72 -30.84 1.48
CA GLY A 224 -10.68 -30.29 0.59
C GLY A 224 -9.99 -29.08 1.20
N GLN A 225 -8.65 -29.09 1.23
CA GLN A 225 -7.85 -27.96 1.71
C GLN A 225 -8.19 -26.69 0.92
N LEU A 226 -8.12 -25.55 1.60
CA LEU A 226 -8.14 -24.27 0.91
C LEU A 226 -6.79 -24.04 0.24
N ARG A 227 -6.82 -23.51 -0.98
CA ARG A 227 -5.65 -23.03 -1.71
C ARG A 227 -5.95 -21.73 -2.41
N LEU A 228 -4.89 -20.99 -2.70
CA LEU A 228 -4.92 -19.83 -3.57
C LEU A 228 -4.52 -20.28 -4.98
N ASP A 229 -5.22 -19.79 -6.00
CA ASP A 229 -4.88 -20.01 -7.41
C ASP A 229 -5.02 -18.69 -8.17
N ASP A 230 -4.64 -18.67 -9.45
CA ASP A 230 -4.69 -17.47 -10.28
C ASP A 230 -6.05 -16.74 -10.24
N ALA A 231 -7.17 -17.45 -10.07
CA ALA A 231 -8.49 -16.83 -10.00
C ALA A 231 -8.78 -16.17 -8.63
N VAL A 232 -8.09 -16.61 -7.58
CA VAL A 232 -8.07 -15.95 -6.26
C VAL A 232 -7.11 -14.77 -6.28
N TYR A 233 -5.91 -14.91 -6.84
CA TYR A 233 -4.97 -13.79 -6.94
C TYR A 233 -5.47 -12.67 -7.86
N ASP A 234 -6.21 -12.99 -8.92
CA ASP A 234 -6.91 -12.00 -9.74
C ASP A 234 -7.92 -11.18 -8.91
N ALA A 235 -8.69 -11.88 -8.06
CA ALA A 235 -9.62 -11.24 -7.14
C ALA A 235 -8.87 -10.36 -6.12
N TYR A 236 -7.78 -10.86 -5.53
CA TYR A 236 -6.93 -10.09 -4.62
C TYR A 236 -6.39 -8.82 -5.28
N ALA A 237 -5.82 -8.95 -6.47
CA ALA A 237 -5.24 -7.85 -7.23
C ALA A 237 -6.28 -6.76 -7.53
N SER A 238 -7.54 -7.13 -7.75
CA SER A 238 -8.64 -6.17 -7.97
C SER A 238 -8.96 -5.27 -6.76
N HIS A 239 -8.57 -5.67 -5.56
CA HIS A 239 -8.71 -4.87 -4.34
C HIS A 239 -7.41 -4.20 -3.90
N LEU A 240 -6.29 -4.91 -4.05
CA LEU A 240 -5.00 -4.52 -3.48
C LEU A 240 -4.21 -3.58 -4.40
N ILE A 241 -4.20 -3.81 -5.71
CA ILE A 241 -3.42 -2.99 -6.65
C ILE A 241 -3.94 -1.55 -6.71
N PRO A 242 -5.26 -1.28 -6.84
CA PRO A 242 -5.76 0.10 -6.81
C PRO A 242 -5.46 0.83 -5.50
N ARG A 243 -5.45 0.11 -4.36
CA ARG A 243 -5.08 0.67 -3.05
C ARG A 243 -3.59 0.96 -2.96
N ALA A 244 -2.74 0.03 -3.37
CA ALA A 244 -1.29 0.22 -3.37
C ALA A 244 -0.90 1.46 -4.21
N VAL A 245 -1.55 1.65 -5.36
CA VAL A 245 -1.39 2.84 -6.21
C VAL A 245 -1.91 4.09 -5.52
N GLY A 246 -3.14 4.08 -4.99
CA GLY A 246 -3.74 5.24 -4.31
C GLY A 246 -2.99 5.69 -3.05
N TYR A 247 -2.49 4.74 -2.25
CA TYR A 247 -1.67 5.04 -1.07
C TYR A 247 -0.27 5.55 -1.45
N SER A 248 0.32 5.02 -2.53
CA SER A 248 1.58 5.55 -3.08
C SER A 248 1.40 6.99 -3.60
N ALA A 249 0.31 7.26 -4.31
CA ALA A 249 -0.04 8.60 -4.77
C ALA A 249 -0.21 9.57 -3.60
N ALA A 250 -0.90 9.15 -2.54
CA ALA A 250 -1.08 9.95 -1.32
C ALA A 250 0.26 10.36 -0.66
N VAL A 251 1.30 9.52 -0.73
CA VAL A 251 2.65 9.91 -0.25
C VAL A 251 3.20 11.08 -1.06
N LEU A 252 3.08 11.02 -2.40
CA LEU A 252 3.59 12.08 -3.27
C LEU A 252 2.78 13.36 -3.10
N ASP A 253 1.46 13.27 -3.12
CA ASP A 253 0.56 14.40 -2.91
C ASP A 253 0.85 15.07 -1.58
N TYR A 254 0.98 14.28 -0.51
CA TYR A 254 1.31 14.81 0.80
C TYR A 254 2.71 15.41 0.85
N PHE A 255 3.71 14.79 0.23
CA PHE A 255 5.08 15.31 0.25
C PHE A 255 5.18 16.66 -0.48
N PHE A 256 4.49 16.81 -1.61
CA PHE A 256 4.55 18.00 -2.47
C PHE A 256 3.43 19.01 -2.25
N ARG A 257 2.57 18.85 -1.23
CA ARG A 257 1.40 19.70 -0.91
C ARG A 257 1.67 21.19 -0.60
N GLY A 258 2.90 21.68 -0.77
CA GLY A 258 3.26 23.05 -0.39
C GLY A 258 2.59 24.09 -1.30
N ASP A 259 1.81 24.99 -0.71
CA ASP A 259 1.25 26.15 -1.40
C ASP A 259 2.22 27.33 -1.38
N LEU A 260 2.66 27.78 -2.56
CA LEU A 260 3.36 29.05 -2.75
C LEU A 260 2.34 30.15 -2.99
N ARG A 261 2.04 30.95 -1.96
CA ARG A 261 1.20 32.13 -2.10
C ARG A 261 2.05 33.34 -2.49
N ILE A 262 1.87 33.81 -3.72
CA ILE A 262 2.47 35.05 -4.22
C ILE A 262 1.46 36.17 -3.99
N GLN A 263 1.76 37.10 -3.08
CA GLN A 263 1.00 38.32 -2.88
C GLN A 263 1.72 39.48 -3.58
N GLY A 264 1.11 40.04 -4.62
CA GLY A 264 1.62 41.26 -5.23
C GLY A 264 1.44 42.44 -4.28
N SER A 265 2.52 43.15 -3.93
CA SER A 265 2.43 44.38 -3.13
C SER A 265 2.77 45.60 -3.97
N GLY A 266 1.80 46.09 -4.72
CA GLY A 266 1.86 47.42 -5.32
C GLY A 266 3.01 47.65 -6.33
N GLN A 267 2.92 48.78 -7.01
CA GLN A 267 3.99 49.30 -7.84
C GLN A 267 4.76 50.35 -7.05
N CYS A 268 6.08 50.22 -6.99
CA CYS A 268 6.95 51.27 -6.47
C CYS A 268 7.46 52.06 -7.67
N TYR A 269 7.09 53.34 -7.75
CA TYR A 269 7.61 54.23 -8.79
C TYR A 269 8.97 54.77 -8.35
N GLU A 270 10.03 54.38 -9.06
CA GLU A 270 11.31 55.11 -9.04
C GLU A 270 11.48 55.87 -10.38
N PRO A 271 11.97 57.12 -10.38
CA PRO A 271 12.19 57.85 -11.62
C PRO A 271 13.19 57.14 -12.54
N GLY A 272 12.70 56.52 -13.62
CA GLY A 272 13.51 55.87 -14.65
C GLY A 272 13.46 54.34 -14.67
N LEU A 273 12.72 53.68 -13.77
CA LEU A 273 12.51 52.23 -13.77
C LEU A 273 11.09 51.90 -13.27
N ASP A 274 10.35 51.06 -13.99
CA ASP A 274 9.14 50.45 -13.44
C ASP A 274 9.55 49.27 -12.56
N ALA A 275 9.20 49.32 -11.27
CA ALA A 275 9.48 48.24 -10.33
C ALA A 275 8.17 47.68 -9.74
N THR A 276 8.05 46.35 -9.78
CA THR A 276 6.96 45.65 -9.07
C THR A 276 7.55 44.88 -7.90
N GLN A 277 7.01 45.12 -6.70
CA GLN A 277 7.41 44.42 -5.49
C GLN A 277 6.47 43.22 -5.28
N PHE A 278 7.07 42.06 -5.08
CA PHE A 278 6.35 40.83 -4.78
C PHE A 278 6.71 40.38 -3.36
N TRP A 279 5.70 40.00 -2.59
CA TRP A 279 5.90 39.20 -1.39
C TRP A 279 5.53 37.76 -1.72
N VAL A 280 6.46 36.86 -1.41
CA VAL A 280 6.16 35.45 -1.42
C VAL A 280 6.02 35.02 0.03
N ASP A 281 4.80 34.66 0.40
CA ASP A 281 4.51 34.08 1.70
C ASP A 281 4.57 32.56 1.57
N PHE A 282 5.52 31.95 2.27
CA PHE A 282 5.53 30.51 2.41
C PHE A 282 4.60 30.13 3.54
N THR A 283 3.47 29.48 3.21
CA THR A 283 2.63 28.84 4.22
C THR A 283 3.02 27.37 4.27
N PRO A 284 3.82 26.93 5.25
CA PRO A 284 4.16 25.53 5.35
C PRO A 284 2.91 24.70 5.66
N ALA A 285 2.89 23.48 5.13
CA ALA A 285 1.77 22.56 5.31
C ALA A 285 1.71 21.88 6.69
N HIS A 286 2.58 22.26 7.64
CA HIS A 286 2.52 21.86 9.05
C HIS A 286 3.08 23.01 9.92
N PRO A 287 2.46 23.34 11.07
CA PRO A 287 2.82 24.53 11.88
C PRO A 287 4.22 24.49 12.52
N SER A 288 4.93 23.35 12.48
CA SER A 288 6.30 23.23 12.98
C SER A 288 7.38 23.58 11.95
N HIS A 289 7.01 23.93 10.72
CA HIS A 289 7.94 24.40 9.70
C HIS A 289 7.99 25.93 9.67
N TYR A 290 9.13 26.46 9.20
CA TYR A 290 9.40 27.90 9.17
C TYR A 290 8.30 28.65 8.40
N GLN A 291 7.59 29.55 9.08
CA GLN A 291 6.83 30.61 8.41
C GLN A 291 7.81 31.73 8.10
N GLY A 292 8.00 32.02 6.82
CA GLY A 292 8.89 33.08 6.38
C GLY A 292 8.41 33.63 5.05
N GLY A 293 8.33 34.95 4.96
CA GLY A 293 8.13 35.66 3.70
C GLY A 293 9.44 36.28 3.25
N GLN A 294 9.75 36.21 1.96
CA GLN A 294 10.80 37.03 1.36
C GLN A 294 10.17 37.97 0.33
N GLY A 295 10.57 39.24 0.41
CA GLY A 295 10.24 40.24 -0.59
C GLY A 295 11.33 40.29 -1.65
N PHE A 296 10.95 40.33 -2.92
CA PHE A 296 11.86 40.64 -4.02
C PHE A 296 11.26 41.67 -4.95
N THR A 297 12.13 42.50 -5.52
CA THR A 297 11.77 43.57 -6.44
C THR A 297 12.23 43.19 -7.83
N LEU A 298 11.28 43.11 -8.77
CA LEU A 298 11.60 42.97 -10.19
C LEU A 298 11.65 44.36 -10.82
N TYR A 299 12.79 44.69 -11.41
CA TYR A 299 12.98 45.90 -12.20
C TYR A 299 12.76 45.57 -13.68
N PHE A 300 11.87 46.30 -14.35
CA PHE A 300 11.61 46.17 -15.78
C PHE A 300 12.31 47.32 -16.53
N GLN A 301 12.98 47.00 -17.63
CA GLN A 301 13.55 47.96 -18.58
C GLN A 301 12.64 48.10 -19.80
#